data_AF-A0A2H6GKE7-F1
#
_entry.id   AF-A0A2H6GKE7-F1
#
_cell.length_a   1.000
_cell.length_b   1.000
_cell.length_c   1.000
_cell.angle_alpha   90.00
_cell.angle_beta   90.00
_cell.angle_gamma   90.00
#
_symmetry.space_group_name_H-M   'P 1'
#
loop_
_entity.id
_entity.type
_entity.pdbx_description
1 polymer ?
#
loop_
_entity_poly.entity_id
_entity_poly.type
_entity_poly.pdbx_seq_one_letter_code
_entity_poly.pdbx_strand_id
1 'polypeptide(L)'
;MKGYETVIILHPDLTEEEVKDLTEQFSSVITEQGGEVRKSDIWGLRKLAYKVQGHANGNFVCLLFTGPPQTIAEFERKLRISEQNIRYMTVRVEDLDAAEKIRPHLLDDPTLSIREGYNGRF
;
A
#
# COMPACT_ATOMS: atom_id res chain seq x y z
N MET A 1 15.30 -12.32 0.62
CA MET A 1 14.31 -11.65 -0.26
C MET A 1 14.27 -10.17 0.13
N LYS A 2 13.89 -9.30 -0.79
CA LYS A 2 13.79 -7.86 -0.48
C LYS A 2 12.42 -7.57 0.13
N GLY A 3 12.38 -6.64 1.07
CA GLY A 3 11.14 -6.13 1.65
C GLY A 3 10.56 -5.01 0.78
N TYR A 4 9.24 -4.98 0.72
CA TYR A 4 8.48 -3.98 0.02
C TYR A 4 7.31 -3.54 0.87
N GLU A 5 6.95 -2.30 0.63
CA GLU A 5 5.81 -1.67 1.22
C GLU A 5 5.04 -1.00 0.09
N THR A 6 3.75 -1.28 0.01
CA THR A 6 2.88 -0.63 -0.97
C THR A 6 1.71 0.02 -0.27
N VAL A 7 1.53 1.30 -0.55
CA VAL A 7 0.30 2.03 -0.21
C VAL A 7 -0.57 2.07 -1.45
N ILE A 8 -1.81 1.62 -1.30
CA ILE A 8 -2.85 1.57 -2.32
C ILE A 8 -3.94 2.55 -1.90
N ILE A 9 -4.42 3.34 -2.85
CA ILE A 9 -5.57 4.21 -2.69
C ILE A 9 -6.66 3.67 -3.62
N LEU A 10 -7.69 3.10 -3.01
CA LEU A 10 -8.85 2.56 -3.70
C LEU A 10 -9.95 3.62 -3.82
N HIS A 11 -10.88 3.37 -4.73
CA HIS A 11 -12.02 4.23 -5.01
C HIS A 11 -12.82 4.52 -3.71
N PRO A 12 -13.27 5.76 -3.50
CA PRO A 12 -13.94 6.15 -2.25
C PRO A 12 -15.31 5.49 -2.04
N ASP A 13 -15.97 5.08 -3.12
CA ASP A 13 -17.33 4.53 -3.08
C ASP A 13 -17.38 3.04 -2.70
N LEU A 14 -16.20 2.41 -2.53
CA LEU A 14 -16.12 1.02 -2.09
C LEU A 14 -16.53 0.89 -0.63
N THR A 15 -17.29 -0.15 -0.35
CA THR A 15 -17.61 -0.61 1.00
C THR A 15 -16.38 -1.21 1.69
N GLU A 16 -16.41 -1.31 3.01
CA GLU A 16 -15.31 -1.92 3.77
C GLU A 16 -15.07 -3.39 3.39
N GLU A 17 -16.14 -4.11 3.05
CA GLU A 17 -16.07 -5.50 2.58
C GLU A 17 -15.37 -5.59 1.22
N GLU A 18 -15.74 -4.74 0.25
CA GLU A 18 -15.09 -4.68 -1.06
C GLU A 18 -13.61 -4.27 -0.96
N VAL A 19 -13.27 -3.35 -0.06
CA VAL A 19 -11.88 -2.97 0.22
C VAL A 19 -11.09 -4.17 0.75
N LYS A 20 -11.68 -4.94 1.66
CA LYS A 20 -11.04 -6.14 2.21
C LYS A 20 -10.86 -7.21 1.14
N ASP A 21 -11.87 -7.48 0.33
CA ASP A 21 -11.82 -8.47 -0.76
C ASP A 21 -10.74 -8.11 -1.78
N LEU A 22 -10.66 -6.84 -2.20
CA LEU A 22 -9.61 -6.37 -3.09
C LEU A 22 -8.21 -6.51 -2.46
N THR A 23 -8.10 -6.23 -1.16
CA THR A 23 -6.85 -6.39 -0.42
C THR A 23 -6.40 -7.86 -0.39
N GLU A 24 -7.32 -8.79 -0.21
CA GLU A 24 -7.05 -10.24 -0.26
C GLU A 24 -6.69 -10.72 -1.67
N GLN A 25 -7.36 -10.21 -2.70
CA GLN A 25 -7.02 -10.48 -4.10
C GLN A 25 -5.60 -10.02 -4.44
N PHE A 26 -5.25 -8.79 -4.07
CA PHE A 26 -3.91 -8.24 -4.27
C PHE A 26 -2.85 -9.00 -3.46
N SER A 27 -3.18 -9.43 -2.25
CA SER A 27 -2.31 -10.27 -1.42
C SER A 27 -2.06 -11.65 -2.05
N SER A 28 -3.08 -12.22 -2.70
CA SER A 28 -2.99 -13.50 -3.41
C SER A 28 -2.04 -13.42 -4.60
N VAL A 29 -2.04 -12.31 -5.34
CA VAL A 29 -1.07 -12.09 -6.44
C VAL A 29 0.38 -12.13 -5.92
N ILE A 30 0.62 -11.59 -4.73
CA ILE A 30 1.96 -11.60 -4.11
C ILE A 30 2.38 -13.05 -3.78
N THR A 31 1.48 -13.83 -3.17
CA THR A 31 1.78 -15.21 -2.75
C THR A 31 1.93 -16.16 -3.93
N GLU A 32 1.11 -16.01 -4.98
CA GLU A 32 1.20 -16.77 -6.23
C GLU A 32 2.55 -16.58 -6.95
N GLN A 33 3.15 -15.40 -6.82
CA GLN A 33 4.44 -15.07 -7.43
C GLN A 33 5.63 -15.33 -6.49
N GLY A 34 5.44 -16.14 -5.44
CA GLY A 34 6.51 -16.55 -4.52
C GLY A 34 6.93 -15.47 -3.51
N GLY A 35 6.06 -14.50 -3.25
CA GLY A 35 6.21 -13.53 -2.15
C GLY A 35 5.49 -13.97 -0.86
N GLU A 36 5.77 -13.27 0.22
CA GLU A 36 5.14 -13.48 1.54
C GLU A 36 4.59 -12.13 2.03
N VAL A 37 3.28 -12.07 2.26
CA VAL A 37 2.63 -10.90 2.87
C VAL A 37 2.87 -10.96 4.38
N ARG A 38 3.53 -9.93 4.92
CA ARG A 38 3.79 -9.79 6.36
C ARG A 38 2.60 -9.16 7.07
N LYS A 39 2.05 -8.11 6.47
CA LYS A 39 0.96 -7.33 7.09
C LYS A 39 0.08 -6.66 6.04
N SER A 40 -1.21 -6.61 6.33
CA SER A 40 -2.20 -5.83 5.61
C SER A 40 -2.94 -4.90 6.58
N ASP A 41 -2.70 -3.60 6.45
CA ASP A 41 -3.33 -2.57 7.26
C ASP A 41 -4.33 -1.78 6.40
N ILE A 42 -5.62 -1.85 6.73
CA ILE A 42 -6.66 -1.06 6.09
C ILE A 42 -6.87 0.20 6.94
N TRP A 43 -6.59 1.38 6.38
CA TRP A 43 -6.74 2.66 7.06
C TRP A 43 -8.11 3.31 6.82
N GLY A 44 -8.88 2.78 5.86
CA GLY A 44 -10.21 3.27 5.50
C GLY A 44 -10.20 4.58 4.72
N LEU A 45 -11.37 5.24 4.70
CA LEU A 45 -11.61 6.43 3.88
C LEU A 45 -10.91 7.67 4.46
N ARG A 46 -10.04 8.31 3.66
CA ARG A 46 -9.35 9.54 4.06
C ARG A 46 -9.38 10.59 2.97
N LYS A 47 -9.29 11.86 3.37
CA LYS A 47 -9.24 13.01 2.47
C LYS A 47 -7.86 13.13 1.82
N LEU A 48 -7.84 13.30 0.50
CA LEU A 48 -6.64 13.53 -0.29
C LEU A 48 -6.25 15.02 -0.26
N ALA A 49 -4.96 15.32 -0.34
CA ALA A 49 -4.46 16.70 -0.41
C ALA A 49 -4.92 17.43 -1.69
N TYR A 50 -5.14 16.68 -2.76
CA TYR A 50 -5.67 17.15 -4.04
C TYR A 50 -6.47 16.03 -4.71
N LYS A 51 -7.26 16.38 -5.73
CA LYS A 51 -8.09 15.39 -6.44
C LYS A 51 -7.22 14.41 -7.23
N VAL A 52 -7.46 13.12 -7.05
CA VAL A 52 -6.85 12.05 -7.84
C VAL A 52 -7.95 11.38 -8.64
N GLN A 53 -7.80 11.34 -9.97
CA GLN A 53 -8.84 10.86 -10.89
C GLN A 53 -10.23 11.49 -10.65
N GLY A 54 -10.27 12.74 -10.16
CA GLY A 54 -11.52 13.46 -9.85
C GLY A 54 -12.03 13.31 -8.41
N HIS A 55 -11.49 12.38 -7.63
CA HIS A 55 -11.93 12.10 -6.26
C HIS A 55 -11.13 12.89 -5.22
N ALA A 56 -11.81 13.46 -4.21
CA ALA A 56 -11.19 14.17 -3.10
C ALA A 56 -10.91 13.28 -1.87
N ASN A 57 -11.46 12.06 -1.86
CA ASN A 57 -11.25 11.04 -0.83
C ASN A 57 -10.81 9.74 -1.48
N GLY A 58 -10.22 8.84 -0.71
CA GLY A 58 -9.91 7.48 -1.15
C GLY A 58 -9.74 6.54 0.04
N ASN A 59 -9.95 5.25 -0.20
CA ASN A 59 -9.76 4.19 0.80
C ASN A 59 -8.29 3.76 0.81
N PHE A 60 -7.60 3.94 1.93
CA PHE A 60 -6.18 3.66 2.05
C PHE A 60 -5.94 2.24 2.56
N VAL A 61 -5.05 1.52 1.87
CA VAL A 61 -4.57 0.20 2.27
C VAL A 61 -3.05 0.19 2.21
N CYS A 62 -2.41 -0.35 3.24
CA CYS A 62 -0.97 -0.52 3.32
C CYS A 62 -0.63 -2.02 3.39
N LEU A 63 0.20 -2.48 2.46
CA LEU A 63 0.69 -3.85 2.40
C LEU A 63 2.20 -3.87 2.64
N LEU A 64 2.64 -4.68 3.61
CA LEU A 64 4.04 -5.01 3.82
C LEU A 64 4.27 -6.45 3.40
N PHE A 65 5.24 -6.67 2.53
CA PHE A 65 5.52 -8.01 2.00
C PHE A 65 6.98 -8.17 1.59
N THR A 66 7.39 -9.41 1.41
CA THR A 66 8.68 -9.77 0.81
C THR A 66 8.46 -10.50 -0.50
N GLY A 67 9.42 -10.42 -1.41
CA GLY A 67 9.36 -11.24 -2.62
C GLY A 67 10.54 -11.03 -3.58
N PRO A 68 10.63 -11.88 -4.62
CA PRO A 68 11.50 -11.61 -5.76
C PRO A 68 11.02 -10.41 -6.59
N PRO A 69 11.87 -9.82 -7.45
CA PRO A 69 11.49 -8.69 -8.30
C PRO A 69 10.30 -8.96 -9.23
N GLN A 70 10.12 -10.22 -9.66
CA GLN A 70 9.01 -10.65 -10.51
C GLN A 70 7.65 -10.46 -9.80
N THR A 71 7.58 -10.70 -8.49
CA THR A 71 6.37 -10.50 -7.69
C THR A 71 5.87 -9.06 -7.79
N ILE A 72 6.77 -8.08 -7.69
CA ILE A 72 6.41 -6.66 -7.81
C ILE A 72 5.90 -6.35 -9.20
N ALA A 73 6.58 -6.85 -10.24
CA ALA A 73 6.22 -6.56 -11.62
C ALA A 73 4.78 -7.01 -11.92
N GLU A 74 4.41 -8.22 -11.50
CA GLU A 74 3.04 -8.73 -11.68
C GLU A 74 2.04 -8.04 -10.76
N PHE A 75 2.41 -7.78 -9.50
CA PHE A 75 1.57 -7.08 -8.55
C PHE A 75 1.23 -5.65 -9.00
N GLU A 76 2.23 -4.86 -9.39
CA GLU A 76 2.01 -3.51 -9.92
C GLU A 76 1.21 -3.54 -11.22
N ARG A 77 1.44 -4.54 -12.09
CA ARG A 77 0.65 -4.71 -13.31
C ARG A 77 -0.83 -4.91 -12.99
N LYS A 78 -1.15 -5.74 -11.98
CA LYS A 78 -2.54 -5.95 -11.52
C LYS A 78 -3.14 -4.68 -10.91
N LEU A 79 -2.37 -3.95 -10.10
CA LEU A 79 -2.80 -2.65 -9.55
C LEU A 79 -3.09 -1.62 -10.63
N ARG A 80 -2.26 -1.53 -11.69
CA ARG A 80 -2.48 -0.61 -12.81
C ARG A 80 -3.72 -0.93 -13.64
N ILE A 81 -4.08 -2.21 -13.74
CA ILE A 81 -5.25 -2.68 -14.53
C ILE A 81 -6.55 -2.53 -13.72
N SER A 82 -6.48 -2.62 -12.39
CA SER A 82 -7.65 -2.50 -11.55
C SER A 82 -8.21 -1.09 -11.57
N GLU A 83 -9.41 -0.92 -12.11
CA GLU A 83 -10.14 0.35 -12.12
C GLU A 83 -10.47 0.86 -10.70
N GLN A 84 -10.52 -0.06 -9.74
CA GLN A 84 -10.79 0.26 -8.33
C GLN A 84 -9.59 0.92 -7.64
N ASN A 85 -8.39 0.80 -8.20
CA ASN A 85 -7.19 1.44 -7.70
C ASN A 85 -6.97 2.78 -8.42
N ILE A 86 -7.13 3.88 -7.69
CA ILE A 86 -6.95 5.23 -8.26
C ILE A 86 -5.50 5.70 -8.19
N ARG A 87 -4.69 5.14 -7.27
CA ARG A 87 -3.26 5.41 -7.14
C ARG A 87 -2.58 4.41 -6.22
N TYR A 88 -1.33 4.07 -6.53
CA TYR A 88 -0.49 3.29 -5.64
C TYR A 88 0.94 3.83 -5.59
N MET A 89 1.68 3.47 -4.55
CA MET A 89 3.11 3.74 -4.42
C MET A 89 3.79 2.55 -3.75
N THR A 90 4.76 1.96 -4.44
CA THR A 90 5.57 0.86 -3.95
C THR A 90 6.96 1.36 -3.60
N VAL A 91 7.44 0.97 -2.43
CA VAL A 91 8.69 1.43 -1.83
C VAL A 91 9.47 0.20 -1.38
N ARG A 92 10.77 0.17 -1.67
CA ARG A 92 11.66 -0.90 -1.19
C ARG A 92 12.07 -0.59 0.23
N VAL A 93 11.95 -1.58 1.10
CA VAL A 93 12.26 -1.48 2.53
C VAL A 93 13.45 -2.36 2.86
N GLU A 94 14.41 -1.83 3.61
CA GLU A 94 15.57 -2.58 4.11
C GLU A 94 15.25 -3.36 5.39
N ASP A 95 14.51 -2.73 6.31
CA ASP A 95 14.06 -3.31 7.57
C ASP A 95 12.52 -3.29 7.66
N LEU A 96 11.90 -4.46 7.50
CA LEU A 96 10.44 -4.60 7.55
C LEU A 96 9.89 -4.47 8.97
N ASP A 97 10.66 -4.88 9.99
CA ASP A 97 10.24 -4.82 11.38
C ASP A 97 10.19 -3.37 11.87
N ALA A 98 11.08 -2.52 11.36
CA ALA A 98 11.02 -1.08 11.57
C ALA A 98 9.80 -0.46 10.87
N ALA A 99 9.55 -0.83 9.60
CA ALA A 99 8.43 -0.29 8.83
C ALA A 99 7.06 -0.63 9.43
N GLU A 100 6.93 -1.81 10.04
CA GLU A 100 5.71 -2.25 10.73
C GLU A 100 5.39 -1.37 11.96
N LYS A 101 6.41 -0.93 12.70
CA LYS A 101 6.27 -0.16 13.95
C LYS A 101 6.00 1.34 13.73
N ILE A 102 6.48 1.91 12.63
CA ILE A 102 6.43 3.36 12.37
C ILE A 102 5.01 3.82 12.02
N ARG A 103 4.20 2.99 11.34
CA ARG A 103 2.94 3.43 10.71
C ARG A 103 1.75 3.67 11.62
N PRO A 104 1.51 2.91 12.71
CA PRO A 104 0.42 3.21 13.62
C PRO A 104 0.52 4.65 14.15
N HIS A 105 1.74 5.13 14.40
CA HIS A 105 2.00 6.45 14.97
C HIS A 105 1.91 7.60 13.95
N LEU A 106 2.27 7.38 12.68
CA LEU A 106 2.23 8.40 11.62
C LEU A 106 0.80 8.75 11.15
N LEU A 107 -0.20 7.93 11.46
CA LEU A 107 -1.59 8.20 11.09
C LEU A 107 -2.28 9.17 12.06
N ASP A 108 -1.80 9.22 13.29
CA ASP A 108 -2.34 10.05 14.37
C ASP A 108 -1.68 11.42 14.49
N ASP A 109 -0.48 11.61 13.90
CA ASP A 109 0.26 12.88 13.92
C ASP A 109 0.26 13.56 12.52
N PRO A 110 -0.50 14.66 12.33
CA PRO A 110 -0.56 15.37 11.06
C PRO A 110 0.72 16.17 10.72
N THR A 111 1.72 16.23 11.60
CA THR A 111 2.93 17.04 11.43
C THR A 111 4.17 16.26 10.97
N LEU A 112 4.16 14.93 11.07
CA LEU A 112 5.25 14.08 10.59
C LEU A 112 5.19 13.92 9.07
N SER A 113 5.85 14.84 8.36
CA SER A 113 6.14 14.63 6.94
C SER A 113 6.99 13.36 6.77
N ILE A 114 6.75 12.62 5.67
CA ILE A 114 7.39 11.35 5.25
C ILE A 114 8.95 11.36 5.26
N ARG A 115 9.57 12.48 5.65
CA ARG A 115 11.01 12.74 5.61
C ARG A 115 11.82 12.16 6.77
N GLU A 116 11.23 11.83 7.93
CA GLU A 116 12.03 11.43 9.09
C GLU A 116 12.35 9.92 9.19
N GLY A 117 11.76 9.08 8.34
CA GLY A 117 11.97 7.62 8.38
C GLY A 117 12.78 7.02 7.22
N TYR A 118 13.14 7.81 6.21
CA TYR A 118 13.63 7.26 4.95
C TYR A 118 15.12 7.52 4.74
N ASN A 119 15.97 6.58 5.17
CA ASN A 119 17.40 6.54 4.86
C ASN A 119 17.70 6.00 3.44
N GLY A 120 16.80 6.21 2.48
CA GLY A 120 17.04 5.90 1.07
C GLY A 120 17.65 7.11 0.36
N ARG A 121 18.93 7.03 -0.02
CA ARG A 121 19.53 8.01 -0.95
C ARG A 121 18.83 7.90 -2.32
N PHE A 122 18.48 9.07 -2.88
CA PHE A 122 17.96 9.25 -4.23
C PHE A 122 18.89 8.70 -5.31
#